data_AF-A0A453QVI6-F1
#
_entry.id   AF-A0A453QVI6-F1
#
_cell.length_a   1.000
_cell.length_b   1.000
_cell.length_c   1.000
_cell.angle_alpha   90.00
_cell.angle_beta   90.00
_cell.angle_gamma   90.00
#
_symmetry.space_group_name_H-M   'P 1'
#
loop_
_entity.id
_entity.type
_entity.pdbx_description
1 polymer ?
#
loop_
_entity_poly.entity_id
_entity_poly.type
_entity_poly.pdbx_seq_one_letter_code
_entity_poly.pdbx_strand_id
1 'polypeptide(L)' 'VPRSQFAAYRGRKHYTSQNVLAAVDFDLKFTYVLAGWEGSAHDANILTDSMSRPDGINIPDGKFYLGDAGYACRP' A
#
# COMPACT_ATOMS: atom_id res chain seq x y z
N VAL A 1 -1.52 9.18 16.75
CA VAL A 1 -2.82 8.53 16.51
C VAL A 1 -3.65 8.62 17.78
N PRO A 2 -4.87 9.21 17.75
CA PRO A 2 -5.77 9.26 18.92
C PRO A 2 -6.02 7.85 19.49
N ARG A 3 -6.26 7.73 20.80
CA ARG A 3 -6.46 6.43 21.47
C ARG A 3 -7.53 5.57 20.80
N SER A 4 -8.60 6.18 20.29
CA SER A 4 -9.70 5.48 19.60
C SER A 4 -9.28 4.80 18.29
N GLN A 5 -8.23 5.29 17.63
CA GLN A 5 -7.73 4.74 16.36
C GLN A 5 -6.47 3.89 16.55
N PHE A 6 -5.93 3.82 17.76
CA PHE A 6 -4.63 3.19 18.04
C PHE A 6 -4.56 1.73 17.57
N ALA A 7 -5.65 0.98 17.71
CA ALA A 7 -5.70 -0.43 17.30
C ALA A 7 -5.44 -0.62 15.79
N ALA A 8 -6.03 0.23 14.94
CA ALA A 8 -5.86 0.16 13.49
C ALA A 8 -4.43 0.52 13.06
N TYR A 9 -3.81 1.49 13.72
CA TYR A 9 -2.44 1.90 13.41
C TYR A 9 -1.38 1.07 14.15
N ARG A 10 -1.74 -0.04 14.79
CA ARG A 10 -0.79 -0.90 15.48
C ARG A 10 -0.42 -2.07 14.58
N GLY A 11 0.70 -1.94 13.88
CA GLY A 11 1.23 -3.02 13.06
C GLY A 11 1.78 -4.20 13.88
N ARG A 12 2.33 -5.20 13.17
CA ARG A 12 2.91 -6.44 13.76
C ARG A 12 3.97 -6.18 14.84
N LYS A 13 4.70 -5.07 14.75
CA LYS A 13 5.78 -4.72 15.69
C LYS A 13 5.28 -3.99 16.94
N HIS A 14 3.97 -3.91 17.14
CA HIS A 14 3.30 -3.33 18.30
C HIS A 14 3.51 -1.84 18.58
N TYR A 15 4.34 -1.15 17.79
CA TYR A 15 4.40 0.31 17.71
C TYR A 15 3.39 0.84 16.69
N THR A 16 3.09 2.14 16.80
CA THR A 16 2.23 2.83 15.83
C THR A 16 2.92 2.92 14.47
N SER A 17 2.33 2.33 13.45
CA SER A 17 2.84 2.32 12.07
C SER A 17 1.76 2.77 11.08
N GLN A 18 2.22 3.21 9.92
CA GLN A 18 1.39 3.55 8.77
C GLN A 18 1.98 2.83 7.56
N ASN A 19 1.12 2.25 6.74
CA ASN A 19 1.54 1.59 5.51
C ASN A 19 1.65 2.61 4.38
N VAL A 20 2.65 2.40 3.53
CA VAL A 20 2.87 3.18 2.30
C VAL A 20 3.06 2.19 1.17
N LEU A 21 2.26 2.31 0.11
CA LEU A 21 2.49 1.63 -1.15
C LEU A 21 3.25 2.57 -2.07
N ALA A 22 4.40 2.14 -2.56
CA ALA A 22 5.20 2.90 -3.50
C ALA A 22 5.53 2.03 -4.72
N ALA A 23 5.36 2.59 -5.90
CA ALA A 23 5.84 2.00 -7.15
C ALA A 23 7.01 2.82 -7.67
N VAL A 24 8.01 2.12 -8.21
CA VAL A 24 9.21 2.72 -8.78
C VAL A 24 9.47 2.14 -10.17
N ASP A 25 10.10 2.95 -11.02
CA ASP A 25 10.62 2.48 -12.31
C ASP A 25 12.04 1.89 -12.16
N PHE A 26 12.61 1.42 -13.28
CA PHE A 26 13.96 0.87 -13.32
C PHE A 26 15.07 1.91 -13.07
N ASP A 27 14.76 3.21 -13.17
CA ASP A 27 15.65 4.31 -12.78
C ASP A 27 15.57 4.61 -11.26
N LEU A 28 14.82 3.81 -10.50
CA LEU A 28 14.56 3.99 -9.07
C LEU A 28 13.80 5.28 -8.75
N LYS A 29 13.03 5.81 -9.71
CA LYS A 29 12.16 6.97 -9.49
C LYS A 29 10.78 6.52 -9.08
N PHE A 30 10.21 7.19 -8.07
CA PHE A 30 8.83 6.97 -7.68
C PHE A 30 7.89 7.37 -8.81
N THR A 31 7.08 6.42 -9.27
CA THR A 31 6.01 6.64 -10.25
C THR A 31 4.65 6.75 -9.58
N TYR A 32 4.51 6.23 -8.36
CA TYR A 32 3.30 6.30 -7.56
C TYR A 32 3.63 6.16 -6.07
N VAL A 33 2.96 6.94 -5.22
CA VAL A 33 3.03 6.84 -3.76
C VAL A 33 1.64 7.00 -3.16
N LEU A 34 1.19 5.97 -2.45
CA LEU A 34 -0.02 5.99 -1.64
C LEU A 34 0.37 5.82 -0.17
N ALA A 35 0.33 6.92 0.57
CA ALA A 35 0.46 6.94 2.01
C ALA A 35 -0.92 7.09 2.66
N GLY A 36 -1.00 6.88 3.98
CA GLY A 36 -2.24 7.12 4.72
C GLY A 36 -2.77 5.88 5.44
N TRP A 37 -2.47 4.69 4.94
CA TRP A 37 -3.11 3.46 5.35
C TRP A 37 -2.74 3.00 6.75
N GLU A 38 -3.72 2.45 7.47
CA GLU A 38 -3.49 1.99 8.83
C GLU A 38 -2.44 0.87 8.86
N GLY A 39 -1.60 0.87 9.89
CA GLY A 39 -0.52 -0.11 10.03
C GLY A 39 -0.98 -1.58 10.15
N SER A 40 -2.25 -1.82 10.46
CA SER A 40 -2.87 -3.15 10.48
C SER A 40 -3.56 -3.53 9.16
N ALA A 41 -3.60 -2.63 8.18
CA ALA A 41 -4.27 -2.89 6.91
C ALA A 41 -3.57 -4.01 6.14
N HIS A 42 -4.37 -4.87 5.49
CA HIS A 42 -3.85 -5.93 4.65
C HIS A 42 -3.32 -5.36 3.34
N ASP A 43 -2.12 -5.77 2.91
CA ASP A 43 -1.45 -5.26 1.71
C ASP A 43 -2.32 -5.34 0.44
N ALA A 44 -3.05 -6.45 0.27
CA ALA A 44 -4.04 -6.62 -0.81
C ALA A 44 -5.13 -5.54 -0.85
N ASN A 45 -5.59 -5.03 0.30
CA ASN A 45 -6.57 -3.95 0.35
C ASN A 45 -5.97 -2.62 -0.11
N ILE A 46 -4.73 -2.35 0.29
CA ILE A 46 -3.97 -1.15 -0.11
C ILE A 46 -3.73 -1.16 -1.62
N LEU A 47 -3.35 -2.32 -2.18
CA LEU A 47 -3.19 -2.49 -3.63
C LEU A 47 -4.50 -2.27 -4.37
N THR A 48 -5.60 -2.87 -3.89
CA THR A 48 -6.92 -2.72 -4.52
C THR A 48 -7.38 -1.25 -4.50
N ASP A 49 -7.22 -0.55 -3.37
CA ASP A 49 -7.52 0.89 -3.27
C ASP A 49 -6.70 1.68 -4.28
N SER A 50 -5.38 1.42 -4.35
CA SER A 50 -4.48 2.12 -5.27
C SER A 50 -4.90 1.99 -6.74
N MET A 51 -5.51 0.88 -7.14
CA MET A 51 -6.00 0.68 -8.52
C MET A 51 -7.37 1.30 -8.76
N SER A 52 -8.18 1.47 -7.71
CA SER A 52 -9.56 1.97 -7.82
C SER A 52 -9.66 3.50 -7.86
N ARG A 53 -8.61 4.21 -7.44
CA ARG A 53 -8.58 5.66 -7.36
C ARG A 53 -8.53 6.32 -8.75
N PRO A 54 -9.12 7.53 -8.92
CA PRO A 54 -9.00 8.29 -10.16
C PRO A 54 -7.55 8.62 -10.54
N ASP A 55 -6.70 8.86 -9.54
CA ASP A 55 -5.25 9.08 -9.64
C ASP A 55 -4.47 7.82 -9.24
N GLY A 56 -5.08 6.65 -9.42
CA GLY A 56 -4.54 5.37 -9.01
C GLY A 56 -3.24 4.97 -9.72
N ILE A 57 -2.63 3.89 -9.24
CA ILE A 57 -1.43 3.32 -9.86
C ILE A 57 -1.72 2.96 -11.32
N ASN A 58 -1.01 3.61 -12.23
CA ASN A 58 -1.13 3.35 -13.66
C ASN A 58 -0.08 2.33 -14.11
N ILE A 59 -0.53 1.24 -14.72
CA ILE A 59 0.32 0.23 -15.34
C ILE A 59 0.23 0.42 -16.85
N PRO A 60 1.30 0.88 -17.53
CA PRO A 60 1.27 1.04 -18.97
C PRO A 60 1.00 -0.29 -19.69
N ASP A 61 0.33 -0.21 -20.84
CA ASP A 61 0.01 -1.39 -21.65
C ASP A 61 1.25 -2.24 -21.95
N GLY A 62 1.11 -3.56 -21.79
CA GLY A 62 2.20 -4.51 -22.00
C GLY A 62 3.30 -4.49 -20.93
N LYS A 63 3.12 -3.75 -19.82
CA LYS A 63 4.03 -3.73 -18.69
C LYS A 63 3.41 -4.34 -17.44
N PHE A 64 4.28 -4.69 -16.49
CA PHE A 64 3.92 -5.25 -15.20
C PHE A 64 4.76 -4.60 -14.10
N TYR A 65 4.18 -4.44 -12.92
CA TYR A 65 4.94 -4.19 -11.70
C TYR A 65 5.29 -5.51 -11.03
N LEU A 66 6.50 -5.60 -10.47
CA LEU A 66 6.86 -6.64 -9.52
C LEU A 66 6.36 -6.23 -8.13
N GLY A 67 5.57 -7.09 -7.49
CA GLY A 67 4.95 -6.82 -6.19
C GLY A 67 5.25 -7.90 -5.16
N ASP A 68 4.88 -7.61 -3.91
CA ASP A 68 4.96 -8.56 -2.80
C ASP A 68 3.99 -9.74 -3.00
N ALA A 69 4.40 -10.95 -2.62
CA ALA A 69 3.56 -12.14 -2.74
C ALA A 69 2.29 -12.07 -1.86
N GLY A 70 2.35 -11.31 -0.75
CA GLY A 70 1.24 -11.05 0.15
C GLY A 70 0.07 -10.30 -0.50
N TYR A 71 0.28 -9.63 -1.64
CA TYR A 71 -0.82 -9.01 -2.38
C TYR A 71 -1.85 -10.01 -2.92
N ALA A 72 -1.45 -11.27 -3.15
CA ALA A 72 -2.36 -12.32 -3.60
C ALA A 72 -3.17 -12.96 -2.44
N CYS A 73 -2.75 -12.75 -1.19
CA CYS A 73 -3.49 -13.22 -0.03
C CYS A 73 -4.71 -12.32 0.17
N ARG A 74 -5.92 -12.84 -0.08
CA ARG A 74 -7.16 -12.14 0.27
C ARG A 74 -7.46 -12.36 1.76
N PRO A 75 -7.92 -11.32 2.49
CA PRO A 75 -8.35 -11.46 3.88
C PRO A 75 -9.46 -12.49 4.07
#